data_AF-A0A6N9L4X6-F1
#
_entry.id   AF-A0A6N9L4X6-F1
#
_cell.length_a   1.000
_cell.length_b   1.000
_cell.length_c   1.000
_cell.angle_alpha   90.00
_cell.angle_beta   90.00
_cell.angle_gamma   90.00
#
_symmetry.space_group_name_H-M   'P 1'
#
loop_
_entity.id
_entity.type
_entity.pdbx_description
1 polymer ?
#
loop_
_entity_poly.entity_id
_entity_poly.type
_entity_poly.pdbx_seq_one_letter_code
_entity_poly.pdbx_strand_id
1 'polypeptide(L)'
;MLNAEKNKKVILDLTEGGYYFAVRKDGQNIARSCDGLNCEDCIFDEEEDCGCSFSRMKWMLSEYKETAKLSKLEYEFLKWSEKKGHKYIVRDKINHLFIFKDAPIKRENCWVPESSYCSIALFDNLFKFIKQEDEEPIAIKDILENCEVVNDAEE
;
A
#
# COMPACT_ATOMS: atom_id res chain seq x y z
N MET A 1 8.29 -9.22 -4.78
CA MET A 1 9.44 -9.47 -3.89
C MET A 1 8.88 -9.84 -2.54
N LEU A 2 9.45 -10.82 -1.84
CA LEU A 2 8.91 -11.23 -0.55
C LEU A 2 9.23 -10.22 0.55
N ASN A 3 8.40 -10.18 1.60
CA ASN A 3 8.68 -9.37 2.79
C ASN A 3 10.06 -9.68 3.39
N ALA A 4 10.46 -10.97 3.41
CA ALA A 4 11.77 -11.41 3.88
C ALA A 4 12.91 -10.84 3.03
N GLU A 5 12.73 -10.73 1.71
CA GLU A 5 13.74 -10.17 0.82
C GLU A 5 13.89 -8.67 1.05
N LYS A 6 12.77 -7.95 1.14
CA LYS A 6 12.75 -6.50 1.38
C LYS A 6 13.36 -6.14 2.73
N ASN A 7 13.04 -6.91 3.77
CA ASN A 7 13.46 -6.66 5.15
C ASN A 7 14.72 -7.44 5.56
N LYS A 8 15.39 -8.12 4.62
CA LYS A 8 16.50 -9.05 4.89
C LYS A 8 17.54 -8.49 5.85
N LYS A 9 18.03 -7.28 5.58
CA LYS A 9 19.08 -6.64 6.39
C LYS A 9 18.63 -6.45 7.84
N VAL A 10 17.45 -5.85 8.03
CA VAL A 10 16.92 -5.55 9.37
C VAL A 10 16.62 -6.83 10.14
N ILE A 11 16.07 -7.86 9.48
CA ILE A 11 15.81 -9.15 10.11
C ILE A 11 17.12 -9.80 10.57
N LEU A 12 18.16 -9.81 9.71
CA LEU A 12 19.47 -10.35 10.07
C LEU A 12 20.07 -9.62 11.28
N ASP A 13 20.13 -8.29 11.23
CA ASP A 13 20.67 -7.45 12.31
C ASP A 13 19.97 -7.74 13.67
N LEU A 14 18.63 -7.90 13.65
CA LEU A 14 17.86 -8.26 14.85
C LEU A 14 18.18 -9.66 15.37
N THR A 15 18.23 -10.65 14.46
CA THR A 15 18.50 -12.05 14.85
C THR A 15 19.92 -12.25 15.36
N GLU A 16 20.92 -11.55 14.79
CA GLU A 16 22.30 -11.54 15.30
C GLU A 16 22.39 -10.91 16.69
N GLY A 17 21.54 -9.94 16.99
CA GLY A 17 21.37 -9.36 18.32
C GLY A 17 20.60 -10.24 19.32
N GLY A 18 20.07 -11.39 18.89
CA GLY A 18 19.27 -12.28 19.73
C GLY A 18 17.81 -11.84 19.92
N TYR A 19 17.32 -10.91 19.11
CA TYR A 19 15.96 -10.38 19.20
C TYR A 19 15.02 -11.05 18.20
N TYR A 20 13.77 -11.26 18.61
CA TYR A 20 12.70 -11.55 17.67
C TYR A 20 12.26 -10.26 16.98
N PHE A 21 11.97 -10.34 15.68
CA PHE A 21 11.38 -9.21 14.99
C PHE A 21 9.85 -9.16 15.17
N ALA A 22 9.29 -7.98 15.00
CA ALA A 22 7.88 -7.68 14.92
C ALA A 22 7.64 -6.70 13.77
N VAL A 23 6.38 -6.52 13.40
CA VAL A 23 5.94 -5.54 12.40
C VAL A 23 4.73 -4.81 12.96
N ARG A 24 4.72 -3.48 12.89
CA ARG A 24 3.65 -2.66 13.46
C ARG A 24 2.42 -2.65 12.53
N LYS A 25 1.22 -2.51 13.09
CA LYS A 25 -0.05 -2.26 12.39
C LYS A 25 -0.14 -0.82 11.84
N ASP A 26 0.94 -0.31 11.25
CA ASP A 26 1.01 1.02 10.63
C ASP A 26 1.03 0.98 9.10
N GLY A 27 0.93 -0.22 8.53
CA GLY A 27 0.93 -0.45 7.09
C GLY A 27 2.31 -0.33 6.43
N GLN A 28 3.39 0.02 7.16
CA GLN A 28 4.72 0.22 6.57
C GLN A 28 5.39 -1.09 6.13
N ASN A 29 4.97 -2.24 6.69
CA ASN A 29 5.57 -3.56 6.43
C ASN A 29 7.09 -3.60 6.67
N ILE A 30 7.58 -2.82 7.64
CA ILE A 30 8.99 -2.78 8.02
C ILE A 30 9.20 -3.60 9.29
N ALA A 31 10.13 -4.55 9.22
CA ALA A 31 10.57 -5.33 10.38
C ALA A 31 11.26 -4.43 11.41
N ARG A 32 11.03 -4.69 12.70
CA ARG A 32 11.65 -4.02 13.84
C ARG A 32 11.80 -4.98 15.01
N SER A 33 12.46 -4.56 16.08
CA SER A 33 12.50 -5.37 17.29
C SER A 33 11.09 -5.58 17.86
N CYS A 34 10.83 -6.80 18.34
CA CYS A 34 9.66 -7.11 19.15
C CYS A 34 9.76 -6.46 20.53
N ASP A 35 10.98 -6.22 21.02
CA ASP A 35 11.21 -5.61 22.32
C ASP A 35 10.70 -4.16 22.34
N GLY A 36 9.79 -3.87 23.26
CA GLY A 36 9.19 -2.55 23.42
C GLY A 36 8.06 -2.22 22.45
N LEU A 37 7.61 -3.16 21.60
CA LEU A 37 6.37 -3.03 20.84
C LEU A 37 5.22 -3.70 21.62
N ASN A 38 4.13 -2.98 21.86
CA ASN A 38 2.94 -3.59 22.45
C ASN A 38 2.38 -4.64 21.48
N CYS A 39 1.94 -5.78 21.99
CA CYS A 39 1.37 -6.83 21.15
C CYS A 39 0.17 -6.32 20.36
N GLU A 40 -0.71 -5.52 20.96
CA GLU A 40 -1.87 -4.92 20.28
C GLU A 40 -1.51 -4.13 19.01
N ASP A 41 -0.31 -3.54 18.98
CA ASP A 41 0.23 -2.77 17.86
C ASP A 41 0.98 -3.63 16.82
N CYS A 42 1.18 -4.93 17.09
CA CYS A 42 1.92 -5.85 16.24
C CYS A 42 0.99 -6.62 15.31
N ILE A 43 1.32 -6.75 14.02
CA ILE A 43 0.52 -7.54 13.06
C ILE A 43 0.53 -9.05 13.35
N PHE A 44 1.44 -9.51 14.22
CA PHE A 44 1.58 -10.92 14.63
C PHE A 44 0.82 -11.25 15.92
N ASP A 45 0.07 -10.28 16.45
CA ASP A 45 -0.85 -10.48 17.56
C ASP A 45 -2.10 -11.18 17.05
N GLU A 46 -2.06 -12.51 17.07
CA GLU A 46 -3.19 -13.38 16.71
C GLU A 46 -3.96 -13.77 17.99
N GLU A 47 -5.30 -13.82 17.88
CA GLU A 47 -6.19 -14.14 19.00
C GLU A 47 -6.18 -15.63 19.42
N GLU A 48 -5.63 -16.52 18.58
CA GLU A 48 -5.69 -17.98 18.78
C GLU A 48 -4.30 -18.58 19.01
N ASP A 49 -3.92 -18.74 20.28
CA ASP A 49 -3.02 -19.71 20.97
C ASP A 49 -1.69 -20.19 20.31
N CYS A 50 -1.36 -19.73 19.12
CA CYS A 50 -0.16 -20.04 18.36
C CYS A 50 0.72 -18.81 18.46
N GLY A 51 1.78 -18.84 19.28
CA GLY A 51 2.68 -17.69 19.41
C GLY A 51 3.17 -17.15 18.05
N CYS A 52 3.65 -15.90 18.03
CA CYS A 52 3.94 -15.10 16.84
C CYS A 52 4.89 -15.72 15.78
N SER A 53 5.51 -16.88 16.03
CA SER A 53 6.40 -17.59 15.10
C SER A 53 5.71 -18.01 13.80
N PHE A 54 4.47 -18.51 13.87
CA PHE A 54 3.74 -18.93 12.67
C PHE A 54 3.39 -17.72 11.79
N SER A 55 2.87 -16.64 12.39
CA SER A 55 2.54 -15.39 11.72
C SER A 55 3.77 -14.75 11.05
N ARG A 56 4.93 -14.77 11.72
CA ARG A 56 6.21 -14.31 11.13
C ARG A 56 6.59 -15.10 9.89
N MET A 57 6.49 -16.43 9.92
CA MET A 57 6.79 -17.27 8.75
C MET A 57 5.84 -16.94 7.59
N LYS A 58 4.54 -16.87 7.88
CA LYS A 58 3.52 -16.52 6.88
C LYS A 58 3.79 -15.15 6.26
N TRP A 59 4.09 -14.15 7.08
CA TRP A 59 4.40 -12.79 6.61
C TRP A 59 5.70 -12.74 5.82
N MET A 60 6.76 -13.43 6.24
CA MET A 60 8.03 -13.49 5.50
C MET A 60 7.85 -14.03 4.08
N LEU A 61 6.95 -15.00 3.92
CA LEU A 61 6.65 -15.66 2.64
C LEU A 61 5.57 -14.96 1.81
N SER A 62 4.91 -13.91 2.33
CA SER A 62 3.97 -13.13 1.53
C SER A 62 4.68 -12.07 0.69
N GLU A 63 4.09 -11.72 -0.45
CA GLU A 63 4.56 -10.62 -1.28
C GLU A 63 4.58 -9.30 -0.50
N TYR A 64 5.68 -8.58 -0.61
CA TYR A 64 5.84 -7.25 -0.07
C TYR A 64 4.96 -6.29 -0.86
N LYS A 65 4.05 -5.63 -0.14
CA LYS A 65 3.23 -4.54 -0.66
C LYS A 65 3.84 -3.22 -0.24
N GLU A 66 4.19 -2.39 -1.22
CA GLU A 66 4.72 -1.06 -0.96
C GLU A 66 3.60 -0.15 -0.42
N THR A 67 3.86 0.46 0.74
CA THR A 67 2.91 1.37 1.38
C THR A 67 2.82 2.66 0.60
N ALA A 68 1.62 3.01 0.15
CA ALA A 68 1.39 4.29 -0.52
C ALA A 68 1.45 5.41 0.52
N LYS A 69 2.33 6.38 0.34
CA LYS A 69 2.31 7.62 1.13
C LYS A 69 1.31 8.57 0.50
N LEU A 70 0.28 8.91 1.27
CA LEU A 70 -0.79 9.81 0.83
C LEU A 70 -0.77 11.09 1.64
N SER A 71 -0.94 12.23 0.98
CA SER A 71 -1.36 13.44 1.67
C SER A 71 -2.78 13.27 2.22
N LYS A 72 -3.16 14.13 3.17
CA LYS A 72 -4.55 14.16 3.67
C LYS A 72 -5.56 14.40 2.55
N LEU A 73 -5.22 15.24 1.57
CA LEU A 73 -6.06 15.51 0.41
C LEU A 73 -6.23 14.25 -0.46
N GLU A 74 -5.14 13.55 -0.77
CA GLU A 74 -5.15 12.31 -1.55
C GLU A 74 -6.01 11.23 -0.88
N TYR A 75 -5.84 11.07 0.43
CA TYR A 75 -6.60 10.09 1.22
C TYR A 75 -8.10 10.36 1.24
N GLU A 76 -8.51 11.60 1.53
CA GLU A 76 -9.92 11.99 1.54
C GLU A 76 -10.54 11.89 0.13
N PHE A 77 -9.79 12.24 -0.91
CA PHE A 77 -10.23 12.09 -2.29
C PHE A 77 -10.49 10.63 -2.66
N LEU A 78 -9.58 9.71 -2.32
CA LEU A 78 -9.75 8.28 -2.59
C LEU A 78 -10.93 7.70 -1.81
N LYS A 79 -11.09 8.04 -0.52
CA LYS A 79 -12.27 7.65 0.27
C LYS A 79 -13.58 8.13 -0.35
N TRP A 80 -13.63 9.37 -0.80
CA TRP A 80 -14.81 9.91 -1.45
C TRP A 80 -15.10 9.19 -2.78
N SER A 81 -14.06 8.94 -3.58
CA SER A 81 -14.17 8.26 -4.87
C SER A 81 -14.67 6.82 -4.71
N GLU A 82 -14.16 6.09 -3.73
CA GLU A 82 -14.60 4.73 -3.38
C GLU A 82 -16.09 4.72 -2.99
N LYS A 83 -16.53 5.67 -2.14
CA LYS A 83 -17.96 5.82 -1.78
C LYS A 83 -18.86 6.14 -2.98
N LYS A 84 -18.32 6.73 -4.04
CA LYS A 84 -19.03 6.99 -5.32
C LYS A 84 -18.99 5.82 -6.29
N GLY A 85 -18.35 4.71 -5.89
CA GLY A 85 -18.28 3.46 -6.65
C GLY A 85 -17.13 3.41 -7.64
N HIS A 86 -16.17 4.35 -7.59
CA HIS A 86 -14.93 4.21 -8.33
C HIS A 86 -14.02 3.24 -7.59
N LYS A 87 -13.52 2.22 -8.31
CA LYS A 87 -12.73 1.13 -7.75
C LYS A 87 -11.26 1.18 -8.15
N TYR A 88 -10.95 1.80 -9.29
CA TYR A 88 -9.62 1.79 -9.86
C TYR A 88 -9.14 3.19 -10.18
N ILE A 89 -7.84 3.40 -10.05
CA ILE A 89 -7.13 4.61 -10.43
C ILE A 89 -5.93 4.24 -11.30
N VAL A 90 -5.69 5.02 -12.35
CA VAL A 90 -4.57 4.83 -13.27
C VAL A 90 -3.98 6.16 -13.70
N ARG A 91 -2.76 6.10 -14.22
CA ARG A 91 -2.09 7.21 -14.90
C ARG A 91 -1.79 6.82 -16.34
N ASP A 92 -2.09 7.73 -17.27
CA ASP A 92 -1.80 7.53 -18.70
C ASP A 92 -0.41 8.05 -19.11
N LYS A 93 -0.12 7.99 -20.41
CA LYS A 93 1.17 8.41 -20.97
C LYS A 93 1.43 9.92 -20.95
N ILE A 94 0.40 10.72 -20.78
CA ILE A 94 0.49 12.18 -20.75
C ILE A 94 0.39 12.65 -19.29
N ASN A 95 0.61 11.74 -18.33
CA ASN A 95 0.57 11.99 -16.90
C ASN A 95 -0.82 12.36 -16.36
N HIS A 96 -1.89 12.11 -17.14
CA HIS A 96 -3.26 12.34 -16.72
C HIS A 96 -3.78 11.21 -15.84
N LEU A 97 -4.44 11.58 -14.75
CA LEU A 97 -5.09 10.65 -13.84
C LEU A 97 -6.55 10.40 -14.22
N PHE A 98 -6.95 9.13 -14.09
CA PHE A 98 -8.30 8.67 -14.34
C PHE A 98 -8.76 7.69 -13.27
N ILE A 99 -10.05 7.74 -12.94
CA ILE A 99 -10.70 6.79 -12.04
C ILE A 99 -11.84 6.04 -12.75
N PHE A 100 -12.00 4.76 -12.43
CA PHE A 100 -12.93 3.86 -13.11
C PHE A 100 -13.77 3.08 -12.10
N LYS A 101 -15.01 2.75 -12.48
CA LYS A 101 -15.88 1.87 -11.67
C LYS A 101 -15.55 0.38 -11.85
N ASP A 102 -15.02 0.02 -13.01
CA ASP A 102 -14.58 -1.34 -13.35
C ASP A 102 -13.16 -1.28 -13.91
N ALA A 103 -12.44 -2.40 -13.87
CA ALA A 103 -11.02 -2.44 -14.22
C ALA A 103 -10.84 -2.05 -15.70
N PRO A 104 -10.09 -0.97 -16.01
CA PRO A 104 -9.79 -0.65 -17.40
C PRO A 104 -8.75 -1.60 -17.99
N ILE A 105 -8.74 -1.74 -19.31
CA ILE A 105 -7.75 -2.54 -20.04
C ILE A 105 -6.62 -1.64 -20.51
N LYS A 106 -5.37 -1.96 -20.14
CA LYS A 106 -4.19 -1.26 -20.65
C LYS A 106 -3.98 -1.55 -22.14
N ARG A 107 -3.79 -0.50 -22.92
CA ARG A 107 -3.34 -0.53 -24.33
C ARG A 107 -2.02 0.22 -24.45
N GLU A 108 -1.39 0.15 -25.62
CA GLU A 108 -0.06 0.74 -25.86
C GLU A 108 0.07 2.15 -25.29
N ASN A 109 -0.93 3.02 -25.45
CA ASN A 109 -0.84 4.43 -25.05
C ASN A 109 -1.98 4.92 -24.15
N CYS A 110 -2.93 4.07 -23.78
CA CYS A 110 -4.12 4.50 -23.04
C CYS A 110 -4.75 3.37 -22.21
N TRP A 111 -5.65 3.76 -21.31
CA TRP A 111 -6.51 2.87 -20.56
C TRP A 111 -7.90 2.87 -21.17
N VAL A 112 -8.36 1.71 -21.65
CA VAL A 112 -9.67 1.58 -22.28
C VAL A 112 -10.71 1.26 -21.19
N PRO A 113 -11.72 2.12 -20.99
CA PRO A 113 -12.79 1.85 -20.05
C PRO A 113 -13.66 0.67 -20.50
N GLU A 114 -13.98 -0.23 -19.57
CA GLU A 114 -15.11 -1.16 -19.75
C GLU A 114 -16.45 -0.51 -19.33
N SER A 115 -16.40 0.56 -18.52
CA SER A 115 -17.56 1.28 -18.02
C SER A 115 -17.29 2.77 -17.80
N SER A 116 -18.14 3.47 -17.04
CA SER A 116 -17.95 4.90 -16.79
C SER A 116 -16.61 5.21 -16.12
N TYR A 117 -15.91 6.21 -16.65
CA TYR A 117 -14.67 6.74 -16.08
C TYR A 117 -14.79 8.26 -15.84
N CYS A 118 -13.94 8.78 -14.97
CA CYS A 118 -13.79 10.22 -14.78
C CYS A 118 -12.31 10.59 -14.94
N SER A 119 -12.05 11.59 -15.79
CA SER A 119 -10.75 12.26 -15.78
C SER A 119 -10.67 13.16 -14.56
N ILE A 120 -9.55 13.08 -13.87
CA ILE A 120 -9.26 13.89 -12.68
C ILE A 120 -7.97 14.69 -12.89
N ALA A 121 -7.77 15.17 -14.12
CA ALA A 121 -6.56 15.87 -14.58
C ALA A 121 -6.18 17.10 -13.72
N LEU A 122 -7.14 17.68 -12.99
CA LEU A 122 -6.88 18.75 -12.01
C LEU A 122 -5.95 18.31 -10.87
N PHE A 123 -5.77 16.99 -10.68
CA PHE A 123 -4.98 16.38 -9.63
C PHE A 123 -3.74 15.65 -10.17
N ASP A 124 -3.27 15.93 -11.39
CA ASP A 124 -2.13 15.21 -12.00
C ASP A 124 -0.82 15.33 -11.22
N ASN A 125 -0.70 16.34 -10.36
CA ASN A 125 0.42 16.53 -9.43
C ASN A 125 0.33 15.66 -8.16
N LEU A 126 -0.84 15.07 -7.88
CA LEU A 126 -1.08 14.11 -6.79
C LEU A 126 -0.83 12.67 -7.25
N PHE A 127 -0.88 11.72 -6.33
CA PHE A 127 -0.74 10.28 -6.54
C PHE A 127 0.53 9.89 -7.31
N LYS A 128 1.66 10.47 -6.93
CA LYS A 128 2.96 10.28 -7.63
C LYS A 128 3.48 8.85 -7.63
N PHE A 129 2.98 8.01 -6.73
CA PHE A 129 3.32 6.58 -6.68
C PHE A 129 2.61 5.77 -7.77
N ILE A 130 1.52 6.28 -8.34
CA ILE A 130 0.83 5.68 -9.49
C ILE A 130 1.59 6.08 -10.75
N LYS A 131 2.13 5.09 -11.45
CA LYS A 131 3.04 5.28 -12.57
C LYS A 131 2.37 4.92 -13.89
N GLN A 132 2.90 5.49 -14.97
CA GLN A 132 2.47 5.13 -16.32
C GLN A 132 2.88 3.69 -16.67
N GLU A 133 3.99 3.22 -16.10
CA GLU A 133 4.55 1.89 -16.34
C GLU A 133 3.71 0.77 -15.70
N ASP A 134 2.80 1.09 -14.76
CA ASP A 134 1.97 0.10 -14.08
C ASP A 134 1.15 -0.72 -15.09
N GLU A 135 1.34 -2.04 -15.10
CA GLU A 135 0.72 -2.94 -16.10
C GLU A 135 -0.76 -3.23 -15.81
N GLU A 136 -1.16 -3.09 -14.54
CA GLU A 136 -2.52 -3.32 -14.07
C GLU A 136 -3.06 -2.06 -13.40
N PRO A 137 -4.38 -1.82 -13.47
CA PRO A 137 -4.98 -0.68 -12.81
C PRO A 137 -4.94 -0.87 -11.29
N ILE A 138 -4.62 0.19 -10.55
CA ILE A 138 -4.47 0.08 -9.10
C ILE A 138 -5.85 0.19 -8.44
N ALA A 139 -6.19 -0.80 -7.62
CA ALA A 139 -7.42 -0.77 -6.84
C ALA A 139 -7.34 0.29 -5.73
N ILE A 140 -8.30 1.20 -5.70
CA ILE A 140 -8.40 2.27 -4.69
C ILE A 140 -8.49 1.66 -3.28
N LYS A 141 -9.23 0.57 -3.14
CA LYS A 141 -9.35 -0.16 -1.88
C LYS A 141 -7.99 -0.67 -1.37
N ASP A 142 -7.17 -1.24 -2.26
CA ASP A 142 -5.85 -1.76 -1.90
C ASP A 142 -4.92 -0.64 -1.44
N ILE A 143 -5.01 0.54 -2.05
CA ILE A 143 -4.29 1.75 -1.60
C ILE A 143 -4.78 2.15 -0.20
N LEU A 144 -6.09 2.27 0.00
CA LEU A 144 -6.67 2.71 1.27
C LEU A 144 -6.35 1.75 2.43
N GLU A 145 -6.28 0.45 2.16
CA GLU A 145 -5.88 -0.58 3.13
C GLU A 145 -4.37 -0.57 3.43
N ASN A 146 -3.54 -0.09 2.50
CA ASN A 146 -2.07 -0.12 2.59
C ASN A 146 -1.46 1.27 2.35
N CYS A 147 -1.97 2.29 3.05
CA CYS A 147 -1.43 3.65 2.98
C CYS A 147 -0.97 4.20 4.32
N GLU A 148 0.00 5.10 4.25
CA GLU A 148 0.43 5.98 5.34
C GLU A 148 -0.05 7.40 4.98
N VAL A 149 -0.92 7.97 5.81
CA VAL A 149 -1.36 9.36 5.64
C VAL A 149 -0.33 10.28 6.28
N VAL A 150 0.40 11.03 5.46
CA VAL A 150 1.33 12.06 5.90
C VAL A 150 0.61 13.40 5.97
N ASN A 151 0.82 14.13 7.07
CA ASN A 151 0.42 15.52 7.13
C ASN A 151 1.39 16.30 6.24
N ASP A 152 0.86 17.01 5.25
CA ASP A 152 1.63 18.05 4.58
C ASP A 152 2.01 19.05 5.69
N ALA A 153 3.29 19.10 6.07
CA ALA A 153 3.76 20.18 6.91
C ALA A 153 3.50 21.47 6.13
N GLU A 154 2.66 22.33 6.69
CA GLU A 154 2.41 23.67 6.15
C GLU A 154 3.78 24.34 5.93
N GLU A 155 4.06 24.74 4.69
CA GLU A 155 5.20 25.61 4.33
C GLU A 155 5.07 26.99 4.99
#